data_AF-A0A6C0F3F7-F1
#
_entry.id   AF-A0A6C0F3F7-F1
#
_cell.length_a   1.000
_cell.length_b   1.000
_cell.length_c   1.000
_cell.angle_alpha   90.00
_cell.angle_beta   90.00
_cell.angle_gamma   90.00
#
_symmetry.space_group_name_H-M   'P 1'
#
loop_
_entity.id
_entity.type
_entity.pdbx_description
1 polymer ?
#
loop_
_entity_poly.entity_id
_entity_poly.type
_entity_poly.pdbx_seq_one_letter_code
_entity_poly.pdbx_strand_id
1 'polypeptide(L)'
;MATNEPVDILDFIPVLLEIIPEDQESLRKTLIKYKGDKWNQAPELRVGLLWGEVKNILQNHVLPIDADWKTKLVASFNSQGRSS
;
A
#
# COMPACT_ATOMS: atom_id res chain seq x y z
N MET A 1 -0.90 -17.76 -19.06
CA MET A 1 -0.50 -16.41 -19.46
C MET A 1 -0.86 -15.51 -18.29
N ALA A 2 0.09 -15.14 -17.44
CA ALA A 2 -0.19 -14.15 -16.39
C ALA A 2 -0.13 -12.79 -17.08
N THR A 3 -1.25 -12.08 -17.13
CA THR A 3 -1.28 -10.71 -17.65
C THR A 3 -0.49 -9.85 -16.67
N ASN A 4 0.69 -9.37 -17.09
CA ASN A 4 1.48 -8.36 -16.38
C ASN A 4 0.79 -7.00 -16.54
N GLU A 5 -0.41 -6.86 -16.00
CA GLU A 5 -1.07 -5.57 -15.90
C GLU A 5 -0.53 -4.85 -14.67
N PRO A 6 -0.12 -3.58 -14.80
CA PRO A 6 0.42 -2.83 -13.67
C PRO A 6 -0.65 -2.68 -12.59
N VAL A 7 -0.30 -3.02 -11.35
CA VAL A 7 -1.25 -3.04 -10.23
C VAL A 7 -1.55 -1.61 -9.80
N ASP A 8 -2.84 -1.26 -9.79
CA ASP A 8 -3.30 0.02 -9.25
C ASP A 8 -3.11 0.02 -7.72
N ILE A 9 -2.37 1.00 -7.19
CA ILE A 9 -2.11 1.09 -5.76
C ILE A 9 -3.40 1.22 -4.94
N LEU A 10 -4.45 1.83 -5.47
CA LEU A 10 -5.72 2.05 -4.77
C LEU A 10 -6.52 0.74 -4.63
N ASP A 11 -6.39 -0.15 -5.60
CA ASP A 11 -6.92 -1.52 -5.53
C ASP A 11 -6.06 -2.42 -4.62
N PHE A 12 -4.79 -2.08 -4.44
CA PHE A 12 -3.91 -2.78 -3.53
C PHE A 12 -4.02 -2.33 -2.06
N ILE A 13 -4.45 -1.09 -1.77
CA ILE A 13 -4.66 -0.59 -0.41
C ILE A 13 -5.55 -1.52 0.46
N PRO A 14 -6.69 -2.07 -0.02
CA PRO A 14 -7.46 -3.06 0.71
C PRO A 14 -6.65 -4.27 1.18
N VAL A 15 -5.77 -4.81 0.32
CA VAL A 15 -4.90 -5.95 0.65
C VAL A 15 -3.92 -5.58 1.77
N LEU A 16 -3.39 -4.36 1.75
CA LEU A 16 -2.55 -3.85 2.84
C LEU A 16 -3.33 -3.75 4.16
N LEU A 17 -4.58 -3.30 4.11
CA LEU A 17 -5.44 -3.17 5.29
C LEU A 17 -5.83 -4.53 5.91
N GLU A 18 -5.84 -5.62 5.15
CA GLU A 18 -6.05 -6.97 5.68
C GLU A 18 -4.85 -7.47 6.50
N ILE A 19 -3.64 -7.03 6.18
CA ILE A 19 -2.42 -7.39 6.90
C ILE A 19 -2.25 -6.54 8.16
N ILE A 20 -2.64 -5.26 8.09
CA ILE A 20 -2.51 -4.31 9.21
C ILE A 20 -3.55 -4.66 10.30
N PRO A 21 -3.14 -4.94 11.54
CA PRO A 21 -4.08 -5.29 12.61
C PRO A 21 -5.04 -4.13 12.94
N GLU A 22 -6.23 -4.45 13.43
CA GLU A 22 -7.30 -3.48 13.69
C GLU A 22 -6.92 -2.41 14.73
N ASP A 23 -6.07 -2.78 15.70
CA ASP A 23 -5.52 -1.88 16.72
C ASP A 23 -4.66 -0.75 16.14
N GLN A 24 -4.15 -0.90 14.91
CA GLN A 24 -3.37 0.13 14.22
C GLN A 24 -4.28 1.12 13.47
N GLU A 25 -5.26 1.66 14.18
CA GLU A 25 -6.29 2.55 13.63
C GLU A 25 -5.71 3.76 12.88
N SER A 26 -4.64 4.36 13.41
CA SER A 26 -4.02 5.55 12.79
C SER A 26 -3.49 5.25 11.39
N LEU A 27 -2.82 4.11 11.21
CA LEU A 27 -2.30 3.70 9.90
C LEU A 27 -3.45 3.33 8.96
N ARG A 28 -4.43 2.55 9.45
CA ARG A 28 -5.61 2.16 8.67
C ARG A 28 -6.39 3.38 8.16
N LYS A 29 -6.69 4.34 9.05
CA LYS A 29 -7.36 5.60 8.71
C LYS A 29 -6.58 6.42 7.69
N THR A 30 -5.25 6.46 7.83
CA THR A 30 -4.38 7.20 6.89
C THR A 30 -4.45 6.59 5.49
N LEU A 31 -4.37 5.26 5.35
CA LEU A 31 -4.47 4.58 4.06
C LEU A 31 -5.87 4.70 3.44
N ILE A 32 -6.93 4.58 4.24
CA ILE A 32 -8.32 4.76 3.78
C ILE A 32 -8.54 6.18 3.27
N LYS A 33 -8.10 7.18 4.04
CA LYS A 33 -8.18 8.59 3.64
C LYS A 33 -7.39 8.83 2.36
N TYR A 34 -6.16 8.34 2.29
CA TYR A 34 -5.32 8.48 1.10
C TYR A 34 -5.98 7.85 -0.13
N LYS A 35 -6.54 6.65 -0.01
CA LYS A 35 -7.32 6.01 -1.09
C LYS A 35 -8.48 6.90 -1.54
N GLY A 36 -9.20 7.48 -0.59
CA GLY A 36 -10.24 8.47 -0.83
C GLY A 36 -9.70 9.67 -1.60
N ASP A 37 -8.77 10.43 -1.05
CA ASP A 37 -8.20 11.63 -1.69
C ASP A 37 -7.67 11.38 -3.12
N LYS A 38 -7.15 10.18 -3.40
CA LYS A 38 -6.56 9.84 -4.69
C LYS A 38 -7.51 9.09 -5.64
N TRP A 39 -8.78 8.84 -5.25
CA TRP A 39 -9.74 8.02 -6.00
C TRP A 39 -10.00 8.50 -7.43
N ASN A 40 -9.78 9.80 -7.70
CA ASN A 40 -10.03 10.45 -8.99
C ASN A 40 -8.75 10.84 -9.75
N GLN A 41 -7.57 10.33 -9.35
CA GLN A 41 -6.31 10.62 -10.03
C GLN A 41 -6.18 9.87 -11.36
N ALA A 42 -5.32 10.31 -12.29
CA ALA A 42 -5.10 9.57 -13.54
C ALA A 42 -4.49 8.17 -13.26
N PRO A 43 -4.88 7.13 -14.02
CA PRO A 43 -4.41 5.76 -13.79
C PRO A 43 -2.88 5.63 -13.88
N GLU A 44 -2.24 6.39 -14.77
CA GLU A 44 -0.77 6.48 -14.89
C GLU A 44 -0.07 6.87 -13.57
N LEU A 45 -0.70 7.71 -12.75
CA LEU A 45 -0.17 8.09 -11.44
C LEU A 45 -0.36 6.97 -10.43
N ARG A 46 -1.48 6.25 -10.51
CA ARG A 46 -1.86 5.17 -9.58
C ARG A 46 -1.00 3.92 -9.73
N VAL A 47 -0.53 3.65 -10.94
CA VAL A 47 0.42 2.56 -11.23
C VAL A 47 1.88 2.95 -11.03
N GLY A 48 2.17 4.25 -10.90
CA GLY A 48 3.53 4.77 -10.75
C GLY A 48 3.71 5.59 -9.48
N LEU A 49 3.58 6.91 -9.59
CA LEU A 49 3.95 7.88 -8.55
C LEU A 49 3.31 7.61 -7.17
N LEU A 50 2.05 7.20 -7.15
CA LEU A 50 1.30 7.01 -5.91
C LEU A 50 1.79 5.80 -5.10
N TRP A 51 2.51 4.84 -5.71
CA TRP A 51 3.20 3.77 -4.97
C TRP A 51 4.28 4.35 -4.05
N GLY A 52 5.03 5.34 -4.52
CA GLY A 52 6.05 6.03 -3.71
C GLY A 52 5.45 6.74 -2.51
N GLU A 53 4.29 7.38 -2.68
CA GLU A 53 3.58 8.03 -1.57
C GLU A 53 3.09 7.01 -0.53
N VAL A 54 2.51 5.87 -0.95
CA VAL A 54 2.11 4.81 -0.02
C VAL A 54 3.32 4.22 0.70
N LYS A 55 4.44 4.02 0.01
CA LYS A 55 5.69 3.58 0.63
C LYS A 55 6.12 4.52 1.75
N ASN A 56 6.06 5.83 1.54
CA ASN A 56 6.39 6.82 2.58
C ASN A 56 5.43 6.73 3.78
N ILE A 57 4.13 6.56 3.55
CA ILE A 57 3.15 6.34 4.63
C ILE A 57 3.54 5.10 5.45
N LEU A 58 3.84 3.99 4.77
CA LEU A 58 4.25 2.77 5.45
C LEU A 58 5.54 2.98 6.24
N GLN A 59 6.56 3.62 5.67
CA GLN A 59 7.83 3.86 6.39
C GLN A 59 7.65 4.66 7.67
N ASN A 60 6.74 5.65 7.70
CA ASN A 60 6.47 6.46 8.88
C ASN A 60 5.74 5.71 10.01
N HIS A 61 5.00 4.64 9.69
CA HIS A 61 4.19 3.90 10.66
C HIS A 61 4.70 2.48 10.96
N VAL A 62 5.50 1.91 10.06
CA VAL A 62 5.91 0.50 10.06
C VAL A 62 7.37 0.34 10.48
N LEU A 63 8.19 1.40 10.44
CA LEU A 63 9.54 1.35 10.98
C LEU A 63 9.58 1.76 12.46
N PRO A 64 10.34 1.05 13.31
CA PRO A 64 11.10 -0.17 13.02
C PRO A 64 10.20 -1.41 12.81
N ILE A 65 10.71 -2.41 12.07
CA ILE A 65 10.00 -3.68 11.84
C ILE A 65 10.18 -4.58 13.06
N ASP A 66 9.32 -4.38 14.06
CA ASP A 66 9.33 -5.09 15.35
C ASP A 66 8.20 -6.14 15.49
N ALA A 67 7.35 -6.30 14.47
CA ALA A 67 6.19 -7.19 14.52
C ALA A 67 6.03 -7.99 13.22
N ASP A 68 5.46 -9.19 13.34
CA ASP A 68 5.26 -10.12 12.21
C ASP A 68 4.40 -9.50 11.09
N TRP A 69 3.32 -8.80 11.43
CA TRP A 69 2.46 -8.13 10.45
C TRP A 69 3.21 -7.05 9.66
N LYS A 70 4.18 -6.35 10.28
CA LYS A 70 5.01 -5.35 9.61
C LYS A 70 5.90 -6.00 8.55
N THR A 71 6.52 -7.15 8.90
CA THR A 71 7.32 -7.95 7.96
C THR A 71 6.47 -8.43 6.78
N LYS A 72 5.28 -8.98 7.06
CA LYS A 72 4.33 -9.43 6.04
C LYS A 72 3.89 -8.28 5.12
N LEU A 73 3.60 -7.12 5.70
CA LEU A 73 3.18 -5.94 4.97
C LEU A 73 4.26 -5.47 3.99
N VAL A 74 5.51 -5.37 4.46
CA VAL A 74 6.65 -4.97 3.64
C VAL A 74 6.95 -6.01 2.55
N ALA A 75 6.85 -7.30 2.87
CA ALA A 75 7.02 -8.38 1.89
C ALA A 75 5.96 -8.32 0.79
N SER A 76 4.68 -8.17 1.15
CA SER A 76 3.57 -8.02 0.20
C SER A 76 3.74 -6.79 -0.68
N PHE A 77 4.11 -5.65 -0.09
CA PHE A 77 4.32 -4.40 -0.80
C PHE A 77 5.49 -4.47 -1.79
N ASN A 78 6.64 -5.02 -1.38
CA ASN A 78 7.80 -5.19 -2.26
C ASN A 78 7.59 -6.24 -3.35
N SER A 79 6.78 -7.27 -3.09
CA SER A 79 6.44 -8.29 -4.08
C SER A 79 5.63 -7.70 -5.22
N GLN A 80 4.60 -6.90 -4.90
CA GLN A 80 3.76 -6.25 -5.91
C GLN A 80 4.46 -5.07 -6.62
N GLY A 81 5.25 -4.28 -5.88
CA GLY A 81 6.02 -3.17 -6.44
C GLY A 81 7.19 -3.58 -7.36
N ARG A 82 7.52 -4.87 -7.46
CA ARG A 82 8.54 -5.41 -8.39
C ARG A 82 7.99 -5.79 -9.76
N SER A 83 6.67 -5.79 -9.93
CA SER A 83 6.00 -6.14 -11.19
C SER A 83 5.57 -4.92 -12.01
N SER A 84 5.94 -3.70 -11.60
CA SER A 84 5.72 -2.44 -12.34
C SER A 84 7.01 -1.86 -12.88
#